data_AF-A0A9P6TPA8-F1
#
_entry.id   AF-A0A9P6TPA8-F1
#
_cell.length_a   1.000
_cell.length_b   1.000
_cell.length_c   1.000
_cell.angle_alpha   90.00
_cell.angle_beta   90.00
_cell.angle_gamma   90.00
#
_symmetry.space_group_name_H-M   'P 1'
#
loop_
_entity.id
_entity.type
_entity.pdbx_description
1 polymer ?
#
loop_
_entity_poly.entity_id
_entity_poly.type
_entity_poly.pdbx_seq_one_letter_code
_entity_poly.pdbx_strand_id
1 'polypeptide(L)'
;MDSVSKQRQSAADLDAARCQAQWLAIPDLAKRYKKYHPKESVLEITARVEAELEQLIQQVRPDDGQDLEDDQVTLPLRLGSGQTQSILCRLQQVVSDQLDEEKELTTPDDWQAQLSKIILARIHFEMGKYSKALPLLQKLVLRAEDVSTGYGLVLLVQARAIKGEK
;
A
#
# COMPACT_ATOMS: atom_id res chain seq x y z
N MET A 1 12.54 -25.09 17.43
CA MET A 1 12.44 -23.71 16.94
C MET A 1 11.01 -23.48 16.46
N ASP A 2 10.25 -22.77 17.29
CA ASP A 2 8.79 -22.80 17.29
C ASP A 2 8.17 -22.06 16.10
N SER A 3 7.06 -22.61 15.58
CA SER A 3 6.32 -22.07 14.43
C SER A 3 5.88 -20.62 14.66
N VAL A 4 5.51 -20.29 15.90
CA VAL A 4 5.10 -18.95 16.34
C VAL A 4 6.23 -17.92 16.18
N SER A 5 7.47 -18.29 16.49
CA SER A 5 8.62 -17.40 16.35
C SER A 5 8.89 -17.07 14.88
N LYS A 6 8.70 -18.04 13.98
CA LYS A 6 8.86 -17.83 12.52
C LYS A 6 7.75 -16.94 11.95
N GLN A 7 6.52 -17.10 12.40
CA GLN A 7 5.39 -16.25 12.02
C GLN A 7 5.61 -14.78 12.40
N ARG A 8 6.05 -14.54 13.64
CA ARG A 8 6.38 -13.18 14.11
C ARG A 8 7.55 -12.58 13.34
N GLN A 9 8.61 -13.35 13.11
CA GLN A 9 9.76 -12.88 12.37
C GLN A 9 9.40 -12.52 10.92
N SER A 10 8.63 -13.35 10.22
CA SER A 10 8.25 -13.04 8.83
C SER A 10 7.37 -11.81 8.71
N ALA A 11 6.53 -11.53 9.71
CA ALA A 11 5.72 -10.32 9.77
C ALA A 11 6.61 -9.08 9.99
N ALA A 12 7.53 -9.16 10.96
CA ALA A 12 8.45 -8.07 11.27
C ALA A 12 9.42 -7.76 10.12
N ASP A 13 9.97 -8.79 9.46
CA ASP A 13 10.85 -8.64 8.29
C ASP A 13 10.12 -7.90 7.15
N LEU A 14 8.86 -8.28 6.87
CA LEU A 14 8.08 -7.66 5.81
C LEU A 14 7.69 -6.21 6.16
N ASP A 15 7.28 -5.94 7.40
CA ASP A 15 6.95 -4.59 7.87
C ASP A 15 8.16 -3.65 7.81
N ALA A 16 9.32 -4.12 8.28
CA ALA A 16 10.56 -3.36 8.24
C ALA A 16 10.99 -3.05 6.80
N ALA A 17 10.93 -4.02 5.89
CA ALA A 17 11.28 -3.83 4.49
C ALA A 17 10.38 -2.78 3.81
N ARG A 18 9.07 -2.78 4.10
CA ARG A 18 8.13 -1.77 3.61
C ARG A 18 8.45 -0.38 4.18
N CYS A 19 8.73 -0.29 5.48
CA CYS A 19 9.12 0.98 6.12
C CYS A 19 10.42 1.56 5.55
N GLN A 20 11.37 0.69 5.16
CA GLN A 20 12.66 1.07 4.62
C GLN A 20 12.66 1.20 3.09
N ALA A 21 11.49 1.14 2.44
CA ALA A 21 11.36 1.22 0.99
C ALA A 21 12.21 0.18 0.22
N GLN A 22 12.41 -1.01 0.79
CA GLN A 22 13.18 -2.10 0.18
C GLN A 22 12.33 -2.87 -0.84
N TRP A 23 11.77 -2.17 -1.83
CA TRP A 23 10.76 -2.69 -2.77
C TRP A 23 11.22 -3.92 -3.54
N LEU A 24 12.52 -4.05 -3.82
CA LEU A 24 13.10 -5.21 -4.50
C LEU A 24 13.05 -6.51 -3.66
N ALA A 25 13.10 -6.41 -2.33
CA ALA A 25 13.09 -7.57 -1.43
C ALA A 25 11.66 -8.03 -1.07
N ILE A 26 10.66 -7.15 -1.23
CA ILE A 26 9.28 -7.41 -0.80
C ILE A 26 8.65 -8.64 -1.45
N PRO A 27 8.82 -8.95 -2.75
CA PRO A 27 8.21 -10.14 -3.34
C PRO A 27 8.58 -11.45 -2.62
N ASP A 28 9.86 -11.60 -2.26
CA ASP A 28 10.35 -12.79 -1.56
C ASP A 28 9.91 -12.81 -0.10
N LEU A 29 9.94 -11.66 0.58
CA LEU A 29 9.48 -11.54 1.96
C LEU A 29 7.97 -11.78 2.08
N ALA A 30 7.17 -11.32 1.12
CA ALA A 30 5.73 -11.55 1.06
C ALA A 30 5.40 -13.03 0.83
N LYS A 31 6.16 -13.71 -0.05
CA LYS A 31 6.04 -15.17 -0.23
C LYS A 31 6.39 -15.93 1.06
N ARG A 32 7.43 -15.49 1.77
CA ARG A 32 7.82 -16.06 3.07
C ARG A 32 6.75 -15.83 4.13
N TYR A 33 6.13 -14.65 4.15
CA TYR A 33 4.99 -14.35 5.00
C TYR A 33 3.85 -15.35 4.76
N LYS A 34 3.39 -15.50 3.50
CA LYS A 34 2.30 -16.41 3.15
C LYS A 34 2.57 -17.86 3.53
N LYS A 35 3.84 -18.30 3.44
CA LYS A 35 4.26 -19.64 3.87
C LYS A 35 3.97 -19.90 5.36
N TYR A 36 4.14 -18.90 6.22
CA TYR A 36 3.90 -19.02 7.66
C TYR A 36 2.50 -18.59 8.10
N HIS A 37 1.80 -17.84 7.24
CA HIS A 37 0.42 -17.35 7.45
C HIS A 37 -0.52 -17.84 6.34
N PRO A 38 -0.78 -19.16 6.22
CA PRO A 38 -1.52 -19.71 5.08
C PRO A 38 -2.98 -19.24 5.00
N LYS A 39 -3.56 -18.84 6.13
CA LYS A 39 -4.94 -18.33 6.23
C LYS A 39 -5.07 -16.85 5.86
N GLU A 40 -3.97 -16.10 5.87
CA GLU A 40 -3.95 -14.67 5.60
C GLU A 40 -3.44 -14.43 4.18
N SER A 41 -4.11 -13.61 3.39
CA SER A 41 -3.71 -13.31 2.00
C SER A 41 -3.60 -11.82 1.72
N VAL A 42 -4.29 -10.97 2.47
CA VAL A 42 -4.42 -9.55 2.13
C VAL A 42 -3.07 -8.85 2.16
N LEU A 43 -2.28 -9.05 3.23
CA LEU A 43 -0.98 -8.40 3.38
C LEU A 43 0.02 -8.85 2.29
N GLU A 44 0.07 -10.14 1.96
CA GLU A 44 0.98 -10.65 0.93
C GLU A 44 0.67 -10.03 -0.44
N ILE A 45 -0.61 -10.05 -0.84
CA ILE A 45 -1.01 -9.51 -2.14
C ILE A 45 -0.77 -7.99 -2.18
N THR A 46 -1.13 -7.30 -1.10
CA THR A 46 -1.00 -5.85 -0.99
C THR A 46 0.45 -5.40 -1.06
N ALA A 47 1.35 -6.04 -0.31
CA ALA A 47 2.78 -5.70 -0.33
C ALA A 47 3.39 -5.91 -1.73
N ARG A 48 3.00 -6.98 -2.43
CA ARG A 48 3.48 -7.23 -3.81
C ARG A 48 2.95 -6.20 -4.80
N VAL A 49 1.66 -5.88 -4.73
CA VAL A 49 1.06 -4.82 -5.55
C VAL A 49 1.74 -3.49 -5.32
N GLU A 50 2.05 -3.15 -4.06
CA GLU A 50 2.75 -1.93 -3.71
C GLU A 50 4.17 -1.90 -4.29
N ALA A 51 4.93 -3.00 -4.17
CA ALA A 51 6.25 -3.08 -4.78
C ALA A 51 6.21 -2.94 -6.31
N GLU A 52 5.20 -3.53 -6.97
CA GLU A 52 4.97 -3.35 -8.41
C GLU A 52 4.62 -1.89 -8.75
N LEU A 53 3.79 -1.22 -7.94
CA LEU A 53 3.47 0.20 -8.11
C LEU A 53 4.72 1.07 -8.03
N GLU A 54 5.58 0.85 -7.05
CA GLU A 54 6.81 1.63 -6.86
C GLU A 54 7.79 1.45 -8.03
N GLN A 55 7.90 0.22 -8.55
CA GLN A 55 8.68 -0.02 -9.77
C GLN A 55 8.12 0.74 -10.97
N LEU A 56 6.80 0.79 -11.13
CA LEU A 56 6.17 1.57 -12.21
C LEU A 56 6.42 3.07 -12.02
N ILE A 57 6.35 3.59 -10.79
CA ILE A 57 6.65 4.98 -10.48
C ILE A 57 8.10 5.30 -10.86
N GLN A 58 9.06 4.46 -10.46
CA GLN A 58 10.48 4.64 -10.77
C GLN A 58 10.77 4.58 -12.28
N GLN A 59 10.05 3.76 -13.05
CA GLN A 59 10.21 3.72 -14.51
C GLN A 59 9.72 5.00 -15.20
N VAL A 60 8.67 5.61 -14.66
CA VAL A 60 8.05 6.83 -15.22
C VAL A 60 8.75 8.10 -14.71
N ARG A 61 9.26 8.03 -13.49
CA ARG A 61 9.95 9.11 -12.76
C ARG A 61 11.24 8.52 -12.16
N PRO A 62 12.28 8.28 -12.97
CA PRO A 62 13.58 7.92 -12.44
C PRO A 62 14.04 9.03 -11.50
N ASP A 63 14.62 8.65 -10.37
CA ASP A 63 15.28 9.56 -9.43
C ASP A 63 16.59 10.03 -10.07
N ASP A 64 16.47 10.71 -11.21
CA ASP A 64 17.58 11.40 -11.83
C ASP A 64 17.77 12.64 -10.96
N GLY A 65 18.80 12.62 -10.12
CA GLY A 65 19.26 13.75 -9.30
C GLY A 65 19.71 14.94 -10.15
N GLN A 66 18.83 15.44 -11.01
CA GLN A 66 19.03 16.65 -11.77
C GLN A 66 18.76 17.82 -10.82
N ASP A 67 19.84 18.50 -10.51
CA ASP A 67 19.88 19.91 -10.15
C ASP A 67 18.98 20.70 -11.11
N LEU A 68 17.69 20.81 -10.80
CA LEU A 68 16.80 21.76 -11.44
C LEU A 68 17.02 23.10 -10.75
N GLU A 69 18.02 23.84 -11.24
CA GLU A 69 17.87 25.30 -11.28
C GLU A 69 16.57 25.62 -12.06
N ASP A 70 15.85 26.66 -11.61
CA ASP A 70 14.55 27.18 -12.08
C ASP A 70 13.25 26.55 -11.53
N ASP A 71 12.69 27.24 -10.53
CA ASP A 71 11.31 27.79 -10.34
C ASP A 71 10.06 27.21 -11.06
N GLN A 72 10.14 26.09 -11.77
CA GLN A 72 8.98 25.45 -12.39
C GLN A 72 8.54 24.22 -11.60
N VAL A 73 7.55 24.41 -10.73
CA VAL A 73 6.82 23.32 -10.07
C VAL A 73 6.03 22.55 -11.14
N THR A 74 6.70 21.61 -11.81
CA THR A 74 6.06 20.71 -12.77
C THR A 74 5.40 19.56 -12.00
N LEU A 75 4.11 19.32 -12.26
CA LEU A 75 3.40 18.21 -11.63
C LEU A 75 4.07 16.87 -11.99
N PRO A 76 4.20 15.94 -11.03
CA PRO A 76 4.77 14.62 -11.32
C PRO A 76 4.04 13.91 -12.46
N LEU A 77 4.82 13.26 -13.34
CA LEU A 77 4.29 12.52 -14.47
C LEU A 77 3.37 11.38 -13.99
N ARG A 78 2.15 11.33 -14.53
CA ARG A 78 1.11 10.39 -14.09
C ARG A 78 1.31 9.01 -14.70
N LEU A 79 0.90 7.98 -13.96
CA LEU A 79 0.97 6.61 -14.44
C LEU A 79 -0.05 6.35 -15.55
N GLY A 80 0.40 5.73 -16.64
CA GLY A 80 -0.45 5.29 -17.73
C GLY A 80 -1.47 4.22 -17.29
N SER A 81 -2.64 4.21 -17.92
CA SER A 81 -3.73 3.31 -17.54
C SER A 81 -3.44 1.83 -17.77
N GLY A 82 -2.58 1.47 -18.75
CA GLY A 82 -2.35 0.07 -19.13
C GLY A 82 -1.72 -0.78 -18.02
N GLN A 83 -0.52 -0.40 -17.55
CA GLN A 83 0.20 -1.14 -16.51
C GLN A 83 -0.45 -1.01 -15.14
N THR A 84 -1.05 0.14 -14.86
CA THR A 84 -1.70 0.42 -13.57
C THR A 84 -3.02 -0.35 -13.39
N GLN A 85 -3.70 -0.71 -14.49
CA GLN A 85 -4.99 -1.40 -14.40
C GLN A 85 -4.88 -2.83 -13.86
N SER A 86 -3.79 -3.54 -14.16
CA SER A 86 -3.60 -4.92 -13.69
C SER A 86 -3.40 -4.97 -12.16
N ILE A 87 -2.57 -4.07 -11.63
CA ILE A 87 -2.34 -3.95 -10.18
C ILE A 87 -3.58 -3.43 -9.45
N LEU A 88 -4.33 -2.51 -10.08
CA LEU A 88 -5.58 -1.98 -9.55
C LEU A 88 -6.63 -3.10 -9.42
N CYS A 89 -6.84 -3.89 -10.47
CA CYS A 89 -7.80 -4.99 -10.46
C CYS A 89 -7.48 -6.02 -9.37
N ARG A 90 -6.20 -6.40 -9.22
CA ARG A 90 -5.77 -7.34 -8.18
C ARG A 90 -6.04 -6.81 -6.78
N LEU A 91 -5.72 -5.55 -6.51
CA LEU A 91 -5.97 -4.95 -5.19
C LEU A 91 -7.47 -4.81 -4.91
N GLN A 92 -8.25 -4.43 -5.92
CA GLN A 92 -9.71 -4.33 -5.80
C GLN A 92 -10.35 -5.68 -5.47
N GLN A 93 -9.90 -6.78 -6.07
CA GLN A 93 -10.42 -8.13 -5.78
C GLN A 93 -10.15 -8.58 -4.33
N VAL A 94 -9.01 -8.16 -3.76
CA VAL A 94 -8.66 -8.52 -2.38
C VAL A 94 -9.43 -7.68 -1.38
N VAL A 95 -9.70 -6.41 -1.72
CA VAL A 95 -10.38 -5.48 -0.83
C VAL A 95 -11.90 -5.55 -0.98
N SER A 96 -12.45 -6.04 -2.11
CA SER A 96 -13.89 -6.06 -2.42
C SER A 96 -14.72 -6.78 -1.36
N ASP A 97 -14.21 -7.88 -0.83
CA ASP A 97 -14.90 -8.70 0.18
C ASP A 97 -14.88 -8.05 1.58
N GLN A 98 -14.18 -6.92 1.72
CA GLN A 98 -13.97 -6.19 2.98
C GLN A 98 -14.26 -4.68 2.82
N LEU A 99 -15.03 -4.32 1.78
CA LEU A 99 -15.49 -2.95 1.54
C LEU A 99 -16.65 -2.53 2.44
N ASP A 100 -17.27 -3.45 3.17
CA ASP A 100 -18.38 -3.15 4.07
C ASP A 100 -17.92 -2.27 5.24
N GLU A 101 -18.52 -1.09 5.34
CA GLU A 101 -18.18 -0.04 6.32
C GLU A 101 -18.58 -0.42 7.75
N GLU A 102 -19.50 -1.38 7.90
CA GLU A 102 -20.07 -1.83 9.19
C GLU A 102 -19.43 -3.13 9.72
N LYS A 103 -18.48 -3.71 8.99
CA LYS A 103 -17.86 -4.97 9.40
C LYS A 103 -16.88 -4.74 10.56
N GLU A 104 -17.10 -5.41 11.67
CA GLU A 104 -16.13 -5.44 12.77
C GLU A 104 -14.80 -6.05 12.30
N LEU A 105 -13.70 -5.35 12.59
CA LEU A 105 -12.35 -5.78 12.21
C LEU A 105 -11.87 -6.87 13.17
N THR A 106 -12.20 -8.12 12.86
CA THR A 106 -11.94 -9.26 13.76
C THR A 106 -10.68 -10.03 13.40
N THR A 107 -10.30 -10.05 12.11
CA THR A 107 -9.15 -10.82 11.62
C THR A 107 -8.01 -9.92 11.16
N PRO A 108 -6.76 -10.40 11.15
CA PRO A 108 -5.63 -9.64 10.58
C PRO A 108 -5.89 -9.19 9.15
N ASP A 109 -6.54 -10.03 8.33
CA ASP A 109 -6.90 -9.67 6.96
C ASP A 109 -7.92 -8.51 6.91
N ASP A 110 -8.90 -8.45 7.82
CA ASP A 110 -9.84 -7.31 7.94
C ASP A 110 -9.12 -5.99 8.16
N TRP A 111 -8.18 -5.99 9.12
CA TRP A 111 -7.34 -4.82 9.41
C TRP A 111 -6.47 -4.44 8.21
N GLN A 112 -5.85 -5.45 7.57
CA GLN A 112 -4.99 -5.23 6.44
C GLN A 112 -5.76 -4.70 5.22
N ALA A 113 -6.99 -5.12 4.96
CA ALA A 113 -7.73 -4.59 3.82
C ALA A 113 -8.13 -3.13 4.00
N GLN A 114 -8.41 -2.71 5.23
CA GLN A 114 -8.61 -1.28 5.50
C GLN A 114 -7.34 -0.48 5.21
N LEU A 115 -6.17 -1.00 5.54
CA LEU A 115 -4.89 -0.38 5.15
C LEU A 115 -4.68 -0.43 3.63
N SER A 116 -5.04 -1.53 2.96
CA SER A 116 -4.96 -1.67 1.51
C SER A 116 -5.82 -0.68 0.73
N LYS A 117 -6.94 -0.19 1.32
CA LYS A 117 -7.73 0.91 0.73
C LYS A 117 -6.90 2.18 0.55
N ILE A 118 -5.91 2.43 1.41
CA ILE A 118 -5.00 3.58 1.27
C ILE A 118 -4.13 3.42 0.03
N ILE A 119 -3.60 2.22 -0.20
CA ILE A 119 -2.80 1.93 -1.41
C ILE A 119 -3.69 2.02 -2.65
N LEU A 120 -4.93 1.54 -2.59
CA LEU A 120 -5.89 1.67 -3.68
C LEU A 120 -6.16 3.14 -4.02
N ALA A 121 -6.33 3.98 -3.00
CA ALA A 121 -6.48 5.42 -3.17
C ALA A 121 -5.21 6.04 -3.77
N ARG A 122 -4.02 5.62 -3.32
CA ARG A 122 -2.74 6.06 -3.88
C ARG A 122 -2.63 5.70 -5.37
N ILE A 123 -2.97 4.48 -5.77
CA ILE A 123 -2.98 4.10 -7.20
C ILE A 123 -3.89 5.05 -7.99
N HIS A 124 -5.11 5.33 -7.50
CA HIS A 124 -5.99 6.30 -8.15
C HIS A 124 -5.42 7.72 -8.20
N PHE A 125 -4.73 8.16 -7.15
CA PHE A 125 -4.05 9.44 -7.08
C PHE A 125 -2.90 9.54 -8.11
N GLU A 126 -2.06 8.50 -8.23
CA GLU A 126 -0.96 8.44 -9.21
C GLU A 126 -1.47 8.45 -10.66
N MET A 127 -2.71 7.98 -10.89
CA MET A 127 -3.42 8.08 -12.17
C MET A 127 -4.13 9.44 -12.39
N GLY A 128 -4.10 10.36 -11.42
CA GLY A 128 -4.86 11.62 -11.46
C GLY A 128 -6.37 11.48 -11.24
N LYS A 129 -6.86 10.32 -10.78
CA LYS A 129 -8.28 10.01 -10.56
C LYS A 129 -8.72 10.35 -9.13
N TYR A 130 -8.57 11.62 -8.73
CA TYR A 130 -8.86 12.06 -7.36
C TYR A 130 -10.30 11.82 -6.89
N SER A 131 -11.26 11.91 -7.82
CA SER A 131 -12.68 11.62 -7.56
C SER A 131 -12.92 10.18 -7.09
N LYS A 132 -12.01 9.25 -7.40
CA LYS A 132 -12.04 7.87 -6.92
C LYS A 132 -11.17 7.66 -5.67
N ALA A 133 -10.06 8.38 -5.55
CA ALA A 133 -9.14 8.27 -4.42
C ALA A 133 -9.76 8.78 -3.11
N LEU A 134 -10.36 9.98 -3.12
CA LEU A 134 -10.84 10.64 -1.91
C LEU A 134 -11.96 9.88 -1.19
N PRO A 135 -12.99 9.33 -1.87
CA PRO A 135 -14.02 8.55 -1.20
C PRO A 135 -13.47 7.32 -0.48
N LEU A 136 -12.46 6.65 -1.05
CA LEU A 136 -11.81 5.49 -0.42
C LEU A 136 -11.14 5.88 0.91
N LEU A 137 -10.52 7.05 0.97
CA LEU A 137 -9.87 7.54 2.17
C LEU A 137 -10.86 8.10 3.20
N GLN A 138 -12.01 8.61 2.77
CA GLN A 138 -13.09 9.08 3.66
C GLN A 138 -13.80 7.92 4.36
N LYS A 139 -13.92 6.78 3.66
CA LYS A 139 -14.57 5.55 4.15
C LYS A 139 -13.63 4.61 4.92
N LEU A 140 -12.46 5.09 5.35
CA LEU A 140 -11.57 4.30 6.19
C LEU A 140 -12.18 4.17 7.58
N VAL A 141 -12.33 2.93 8.04
CA VAL A 141 -12.81 2.62 9.40
C VAL A 141 -11.70 2.84 10.44
N LEU A 142 -10.44 2.90 10.01
CA LEU A 142 -9.26 3.05 10.87
C LEU A 142 -9.17 4.44 11.50
N ARG A 143 -9.03 4.48 12.82
CA ARG A 143 -8.69 5.66 13.61
C ARG A 143 -7.17 5.80 13.72
N ALA A 144 -6.72 7.01 14.01
CA ALA A 144 -5.30 7.30 14.22
C ALA A 144 -4.69 6.48 15.38
N GLU A 145 -5.52 6.14 16.36
CA GLU A 145 -5.15 5.39 17.57
C GLU A 145 -4.97 3.90 17.29
N ASP A 146 -5.56 3.38 16.22
CA ASP A 146 -5.54 1.94 15.93
C ASP A 146 -4.19 1.46 15.36
N VAL A 147 -3.33 2.40 14.95
CA VAL A 147 -2.03 2.10 14.36
C VAL A 147 -0.96 3.01 14.96
N SER A 148 -0.17 2.45 15.88
CA SER A 148 0.84 3.19 16.64
C SER A 148 2.26 3.07 16.09
N THR A 149 2.57 2.02 15.32
CA THR A 149 3.93 1.74 14.82
C THR A 149 3.91 1.00 13.48
N GLY A 150 5.07 0.91 12.82
CA GLY A 150 5.27 0.09 11.62
C GLY A 150 4.69 0.72 10.36
N TYR A 151 4.53 -0.09 9.31
CA TYR A 151 4.17 0.41 7.99
C TYR A 151 2.74 0.93 7.91
N GLY A 152 1.84 0.44 8.77
CA GLY A 152 0.49 1.00 8.85
C GLY A 152 0.50 2.50 9.18
N LEU A 153 1.45 2.98 9.99
CA LEU A 153 1.58 4.41 10.30
C LEU A 153 2.01 5.20 9.06
N VAL A 154 2.94 4.66 8.27
CA VAL A 154 3.36 5.24 6.99
C VAL A 154 2.15 5.41 6.06
N LEU A 155 1.31 4.37 5.97
CA LEU A 155 0.08 4.43 5.17
C LEU A 155 -0.88 5.51 5.69
N LEU A 156 -1.09 5.63 7.01
CA LEU A 156 -1.94 6.69 7.56
C LEU A 156 -1.41 8.10 7.25
N VAL A 157 -0.09 8.29 7.28
CA VAL A 157 0.54 9.56 6.89
C VAL A 157 0.31 9.83 5.39
N GLN A 158 0.53 8.84 4.52
CA GLN A 158 0.25 8.95 3.08
C GLN A 158 -1.23 9.28 2.81
N ALA A 159 -2.15 8.64 3.51
CA ALA A 159 -3.58 8.92 3.40
C ALA A 159 -3.91 10.39 3.74
N ARG A 160 -3.27 10.95 4.77
CA ARG A 160 -3.46 12.36 5.14
C ARG A 160 -2.85 13.30 4.11
N ALA A 161 -1.66 12.99 3.60
CA ALA A 161 -1.03 13.77 2.54
C ALA A 161 -1.92 13.85 1.29
N ILE A 162 -2.42 12.70 0.81
CA ILE A 162 -3.34 12.63 -0.33
C ILE A 162 -4.65 13.40 -0.08
N LYS A 163 -5.18 13.40 1.17
CA LYS A 163 -6.36 14.20 1.52
C LYS A 163 -6.09 15.71 1.55
N GLY A 164 -4.87 16.10 1.93
CA GLY A 164 -4.47 17.49 2.17
C GLY A 164 -4.06 18.27 0.92
N GLU A 165 -3.80 17.60 -0.21
CA GLU A 165 -3.50 18.25 -1.50
C GLU A 165 -4.73 18.89 -2.19
N LYS A 166 -5.56 19.63 -1.44
CA LYS A 166 -6.70 20.39 -1.96
C LYS A 166 -6.55 21.88 -1.75
#